data_AF-A0A0B8NU25-F1
#
_entry.id   AF-A0A0B8NU25-F1
#
_cell.length_a   1.000
_cell.length_b   1.000
_cell.length_c   1.000
_cell.angle_alpha   90.00
_cell.angle_beta   90.00
_cell.angle_gamma   90.00
#
_symmetry.space_group_name_H-M   'P 1'
#
loop_
_entity.id
_entity.type
_entity.pdbx_description
1 polymer ?
#
loop_
_entity_poly.entity_id
_entity_poly.type
_entity_poly.pdbx_seq_one_letter_code
_entity_poly.pdbx_strand_id
1 'polypeptide(L)' 'MTPKGNVIFNLEAMENRKSEQITDAKGNGHFVFIPVPQDLDLEYGLLMRNLNAGQDTRNPTGK' A
#
# COMPACT_ATOMS: atom_id res chain seq x y z
N MET A 1 -2.84 5.21 7.44
CA MET A 1 -3.69 5.77 8.51
C MET A 1 -3.25 5.16 9.82
N THR A 2 -3.01 5.98 10.84
CA THR A 2 -2.65 5.55 12.20
C THR A 2 -3.55 6.28 13.20
N PRO A 3 -3.61 5.83 14.47
CA PRO A 3 -4.33 6.58 15.51
C PRO A 3 -3.81 8.01 15.72
N LYS A 4 -2.54 8.27 15.37
CA LYS A 4 -1.92 9.59 15.45
C LYS A 4 -2.23 10.49 14.24
N GLY A 5 -2.83 9.94 13.18
CA GLY A 5 -3.24 10.69 12.00
C GLY A 5 -3.04 9.94 10.67
N ASN A 6 -3.36 10.62 9.58
CA ASN A 6 -3.16 10.09 8.24
C ASN A 6 -1.78 10.48 7.70
N VAL A 7 -1.06 9.48 7.22
CA VAL A 7 0.19 9.65 6.45
C VAL A 7 -0.10 9.25 5.02
N ILE A 8 0.13 10.17 4.09
CA ILE A 8 0.06 9.93 2.65
C ILE A 8 1.51 9.76 2.16
N PHE A 9 1.76 8.71 1.41
CA PHE A 9 3.06 8.45 0.81
C PHE A 9 2.89 7.86 -0.59
N ASN A 10 3.92 8.03 -1.42
CA ASN A 10 4.01 7.37 -2.71
C ASN A 10 4.64 5.99 -2.52
N LEU A 11 4.04 4.96 -3.10
CA LEU A 11 4.60 3.61 -3.07
C LEU A 11 5.68 3.48 -4.15
N GLU A 12 6.94 3.69 -3.77
CA GLU A 12 8.07 3.73 -4.71
C GLU A 12 8.62 2.35 -5.07
N ALA A 13 8.51 1.37 -4.16
CA ALA A 13 9.03 0.03 -4.36
C ALA A 13 8.17 -1.01 -3.66
N MET A 14 8.18 -2.22 -4.22
CA MET A 14 7.64 -3.42 -3.60
C MET A 14 8.63 -4.57 -3.79
N GLU A 15 8.71 -5.43 -2.78
CA GLU A 15 9.47 -6.68 -2.85
C GLU A 15 8.59 -7.87 -2.53
N ASN A 16 8.89 -9.02 -3.14
CA ASN A 16 8.27 -10.28 -2.77
C ASN A 16 9.01 -10.95 -1.58
N ARG A 17 8.56 -12.14 -1.16
CA ARG A 17 9.19 -12.93 -0.07
C ARG A 17 10.63 -13.39 -0.32
N LYS A 18 11.14 -13.22 -1.53
CA LYS A 18 12.52 -13.54 -1.93
C LYS A 18 13.38 -12.27 -2.04
N SER A 19 12.88 -11.12 -1.61
CA SER A 19 13.54 -9.81 -1.77
C SER A 19 13.79 -9.44 -3.24
N GLU A 20 12.95 -9.93 -4.14
CA GLU A 20 12.97 -9.54 -5.55
C GLU A 20 12.02 -8.35 -5.74
N GLN A 21 12.48 -7.33 -6.46
CA GLN A 21 11.67 -6.16 -6.80
C GLN A 21 10.52 -6.58 -7.73
N ILE A 22 9.32 -6.09 -7.43
CA ILE A 22 8.10 -6.37 -8.20
C ILE A 22 7.36 -5.07 -8.55
N THR A 23 6.62 -5.10 -9.65
CA THR A 23 5.85 -3.95 -10.16
C THR A 23 4.36 -4.01 -9.78
N ASP A 24 3.86 -5.17 -9.37
CA ASP A 24 2.45 -5.40 -9.08
C ASP A 24 2.27 -6.39 -7.92
N ALA A 25 1.23 -6.15 -7.12
CA ALA A 25 0.74 -7.12 -6.15
C ALA A 25 -0.41 -7.92 -6.79
N LYS A 26 -0.29 -9.26 -6.82
CA LYS A 26 -1.22 -10.16 -7.53
C LYS A 26 -2.57 -10.39 -6.83
N GLY A 27 -2.98 -9.47 -5.97
CA GLY A 27 -4.24 -9.54 -5.23
C GLY A 27 -4.18 -10.42 -3.98
N ASN A 28 -5.33 -11.02 -3.64
CA ASN A 28 -5.54 -11.71 -2.37
C ASN A 28 -4.51 -12.82 -2.11
N GLY A 29 -3.97 -12.86 -0.89
CA GLY A 29 -2.98 -13.85 -0.47
C GLY A 29 -1.55 -13.56 -0.95
N HIS A 30 -1.35 -12.54 -1.80
CA HIS A 30 -0.02 -12.13 -2.22
C HIS A 30 0.60 -11.21 -1.15
N PHE A 31 1.77 -11.60 -0.65
CA PHE A 31 2.50 -10.83 0.34
C PHE A 31 3.59 -10.02 -0.35
N VAL A 32 3.60 -8.73 -0.03
CA VAL A 32 4.60 -7.78 -0.51
C VAL A 32 5.19 -7.02 0.67
N PHE A 33 6.46 -6.66 0.56
CA PHE A 33 7.13 -5.73 1.46
C PHE A 33 7.17 -4.36 0.80
N ILE A 34 6.95 -3.31 1.59
CA ILE A 34 6.97 -1.92 1.13
C ILE A 34 7.86 -1.11 2.07
N PRO A 35 8.56 -0.08 1.56
CA PRO A 35 9.29 0.83 2.41
C PRO A 35 8.31 1.66 3.25
N VAL A 36 8.62 1.82 4.54
CA VAL A 36 7.89 2.68 5.48
C VAL A 36 8.90 3.53 6.26
N PRO A 37 8.58 4.79 6.63
CA PRO A 37 9.43 5.60 7.49
C PRO A 37 9.72 4.91 8.83
N GLN A 38 10.96 4.99 9.32
CA GLN A 38 11.39 4.30 10.56
C GLN A 38 10.70 4.82 11.82
N ASP A 39 10.26 6.07 11.80
CA ASP A 39 9.60 6.77 12.89
C ASP A 39 8.08 6.56 12.91
N LEU A 40 7.54 5.74 12.00
CA LEU A 40 6.12 5.46 11.93
C LEU A 40 5.72 4.34 12.88
N ASP A 41 4.86 4.68 13.84
CA ASP A 41 4.20 3.73 14.73
C ASP A 41 3.04 3.01 14.01
N LEU A 42 3.20 1.71 13.80
CA LEU A 42 2.33 0.87 12.96
C LEU A 42 1.43 -0.09 13.75
N GLU A 43 1.45 -0.09 15.09
CA GLU A 43 0.73 -1.08 15.90
C GLU A 43 -0.77 -1.18 15.54
N TYR A 44 -1.38 -0.05 15.16
CA TYR A 44 -2.76 0.04 14.66
C TYR A 44 -2.83 0.72 13.27
N GLY A 45 -1.82 0.48 12.45
CA GLY A 45 -1.72 1.05 11.11
C GLY A 45 -2.67 0.37 10.12
N LEU A 46 -3.45 1.17 9.38
CA LEU A 46 -4.21 0.73 8.22
C LEU A 46 -3.61 1.31 6.94
N LEU A 47 -3.28 0.43 6.00
CA LEU A 47 -2.89 0.81 4.65
C LEU A 47 -4.15 0.94 3.78
N MET A 48 -4.31 2.09 3.14
CA MET A 48 -5.43 2.36 2.25
C MET A 48 -4.92 2.94 0.93
N ARG A 49 -5.63 2.65 -0.16
CA ARG A 49 -5.41 3.29 -1.46
C ARG A 49 -6.25 4.56 -1.55
N ASN A 50 -5.62 5.64 -2.00
CA ASN A 50 -6.35 6.83 -2.45
C ASN A 50 -6.97 6.53 -3.82
N LEU A 51 -8.29 6.67 -3.93
CA LEU A 51 -9.04 6.46 -5.16
C LEU A 51 -9.38 7.83 -5.78
N ASN A 52 -9.14 7.98 -7.07
CA ASN A 52 -9.54 9.15 -7.83
C ASN A 52 -11.04 9.09 -8.18
N ALA A 53 -11.60 10.20 -8.66
CA ALA A 53 -12.97 10.23 -9.15
C ALA A 53 -13.21 9.12 -10.21
N GLY A 54 -14.26 8.33 -10.01
CA GLY A 54 -14.60 7.21 -10.90
C GLY A 54 -13.85 5.89 -10.64
N GLN A 55 -12.98 5.83 -9.63
CA GLN A 55 -12.32 4.59 -9.18
C GLN A 55 -13.04 3.99 -7.98
N ASP A 56 -13.08 2.65 -7.91
CA ASP A 56 -13.55 1.93 -6.72
C ASP A 56 -12.66 0.71 -6.42
N THR A 57 -12.97 -0.04 -5.36
CA THR A 57 -12.16 -1.21 -4.96
C THR A 57 -12.26 -2.40 -5.93
N ARG A 58 -13.30 -2.45 -6.77
CA ARG A 58 -13.49 -3.46 -7.82
C ARG A 58 -12.93 -3.00 -9.17
N ASN A 59 -12.87 -1.69 -9.41
CA ASN A 59 -12.29 -1.06 -10.59
C ASN A 59 -11.28 0.04 -10.21
N PRO A 60 -10.08 -0.34 -9.76
CA PRO A 60 -9.10 0.60 -9.22
C PRO A 60 -8.42 1.48 -10.27
N THR A 61 -8.54 1.15 -11.56
CA THR A 61 -7.97 1.94 -12.67
C THR A 61 -8.95 2.96 -13.24
N GLY A 62 -10.22 2.96 -12.79
CA GLY A 62 -11.27 3.79 -13.36
C GLY A 62 -11.85 3.18 -14.65
N LYS A 63 -12.99 3.69 -15.11
CA LYS A 63 -13.56 3.37 -16.43
C LYS A 63 -13.03 4.32 -17.49
#